data_AF-A0A0V0S6R5-F1
#
_entry.id   AF-A0A0V0S6R5-F1
#
_cell.length_a   1.000
_cell.length_b   1.000
_cell.length_c   1.000
_cell.angle_alpha   90.00
_cell.angle_beta   90.00
_cell.angle_gamma   90.00
#
_symmetry.space_group_name_H-M   'P 1'
#
loop_
_entity.id
_entity.type
_entity.pdbx_description
1 polymer ?
#
loop_
_entity_poly.entity_id
_entity_poly.type
_entity_poly.pdbx_seq_one_letter_code
_entity_poly.pdbx_strand_id
1 'polypeptide(L)' 'MESYATIAAPLYELLKNDAPFIWTENSQAAFDRLKNCLTSAPTLCAPNFADSFQVITDAS' A
#
# COMPACT_ATOMS: atom_id res chain seq x y z
N MET A 1 -6.46 4.79 -9.90
CA MET A 1 -5.30 4.54 -9.04
C MET A 1 -5.86 4.40 -7.65
N GLU A 2 -5.91 3.19 -7.08
CA GLU A 2 -6.35 3.04 -5.70
C GLU A 2 -5.29 3.59 -4.76
N SER A 3 -5.71 4.38 -3.77
CA SER A 3 -4.80 4.96 -2.79
C SER A 3 -4.26 3.87 -1.86
N TYR A 4 -2.98 3.98 -1.49
CA TYR A 4 -2.33 3.09 -0.53
C TYR A 4 -3.18 2.89 0.74
N ALA A 5 -3.74 3.98 1.27
CA ALA A 5 -4.60 3.97 2.46
C ALA A 5 -5.82 3.04 2.31
N THR A 6 -6.44 2.99 1.13
CA THR A 6 -7.61 2.13 0.87
C THR A 6 -7.23 0.65 0.90
N ILE A 7 -6.06 0.30 0.35
CA ILE A 7 -5.59 -1.10 0.32
C ILE A 7 -5.11 -1.52 1.72
N ALA A 8 -4.48 -0.61 2.47
CA ALA A 8 -3.95 -0.88 3.80
C ALA A 8 -5.01 -0.87 4.92
N ALA A 9 -6.21 -0.34 4.69
CA ALA A 9 -7.30 -0.27 5.67
C ALA A 9 -7.53 -1.56 6.49
N PRO A 10 -7.74 -2.74 5.88
CA PRO A 10 -7.93 -3.98 6.65
C PRO A 10 -6.69 -4.41 7.45
N LEU A 11 -5.49 -3.96 7.10
CA LEU A 11 -4.28 -4.19 7.88
C LEU A 11 -4.21 -3.27 9.10
N TYR A 12 -4.69 -2.03 8.99
CA TYR A 12 -4.79 -1.11 10.14
C TYR A 12 -5.81 -1.57 11.19
N GLU A 13 -6.88 -2.25 10.75
CA GLU A 13 -7.85 -2.89 11.67
C GLU A 13 -7.18 -3.92 12.60
N LEU A 14 -6.15 -4.62 12.12
CA LEU A 14 -5.37 -5.58 12.93
C LEU A 14 -4.48 -4.91 13.99
N LEU A 15 -4.24 -3.60 13.87
CA LEU A 15 -3.38 -2.82 14.77
C LEU A 15 -4.17 -2.06 15.84
N LYS A 16 -5.50 -2.14 15.83
CA LYS A 16 -6.34 -1.48 16.83
C LYS A 16 -6.13 -2.11 18.21
N ASN A 17 -5.87 -1.26 19.20
CA ASN A 17 -5.84 -1.70 20.60
C ASN A 17 -7.21 -2.30 20.97
N ASP A 18 -7.20 -3.38 21.74
CA ASP A 18 -8.36 -4.18 22.15
C ASP A 18 -9.05 -5.05 21.07
N ALA A 19 -8.49 -5.15 19.86
CA ALA A 19 -8.92 -6.13 18.87
C ALA A 19 -8.00 -7.37 18.88
N PRO A 20 -8.53 -8.60 18.88
CA PRO A 20 -7.70 -9.78 18.67
C PRO A 20 -7.07 -9.72 17.27
N PHE A 21 -5.77 -10.01 17.18
CA PHE A 21 -5.08 -10.12 15.91
C PHE A 21 -5.56 -11.37 15.16
N ILE A 22 -6.59 -11.21 14.31
CA ILE A 22 -7.17 -12.29 13.52
C ILE A 22 -6.84 -12.04 12.05
N TRP A 23 -5.86 -12.79 11.53
CA TRP A 23 -5.51 -12.73 10.11
C TRP A 23 -6.59 -13.40 9.26
N THR A 24 -7.35 -12.60 8.52
CA THR A 24 -8.43 -13.07 7.64
C THR A 24 -7.98 -13.13 6.18
N GLU A 25 -8.76 -13.79 5.33
CA GLU A 25 -8.54 -13.78 3.87
C GLU A 25 -8.50 -12.36 3.31
N ASN A 26 -9.30 -11.44 3.87
CA ASN A 26 -9.29 -10.03 3.48
C ASN A 26 -7.96 -9.33 3.85
N SER A 27 -7.36 -9.71 4.98
CA SER A 27 -6.03 -9.21 5.40
C SER A 27 -4.94 -9.73 4.45
N GLN A 28 -5.01 -11.01 4.08
CA GLN A 28 -4.09 -11.60 3.12
C GLN A 28 -4.20 -10.94 1.74
N ALA A 29 -5.41 -10.78 1.23
CA ALA A 29 -5.67 -10.14 -0.07
C ALA A 29 -5.14 -8.69 -0.11
N ALA A 30 -5.33 -7.93 0.98
CA ALA A 30 -4.80 -6.58 1.11
C ALA A 30 -3.26 -6.55 1.13
N PHE A 31 -2.64 -7.47 1.87
CA PHE A 31 -1.18 -7.59 1.94
C PHE A 31 -0.58 -7.95 0.58
N ASP A 32 -1.13 -8.93 -0.11
CA ASP A 32 -0.66 -9.36 -1.44
C ASP A 32 -0.85 -8.26 -2.48
N ARG A 33 -1.95 -7.51 -2.40
CA ARG A 33 -2.20 -6.36 -3.28
C ARG A 33 -1.20 -5.23 -3.04
N LEU A 34 -0.91 -4.89 -1.78
CA LEU A 34 0.12 -3.91 -1.44
C LEU A 34 1.49 -4.34 -1.94
N LYS A 35 1.85 -5.61 -1.75
CA LYS A 35 3.10 -6.18 -2.25
C LYS A 35 3.18 -5.99 -3.76
N ASN A 36 2.14 -6.40 -4.49
CA ASN A 36 2.10 -6.24 -5.94
C ASN A 36 2.21 -4.78 -6.38
N CYS A 37 1.51 -3.85 -5.72
CA CYS A 37 1.60 -2.42 -6.02
C CYS A 37 3.00 -1.85 -5.77
N LEU A 38 3.69 -2.30 -4.72
CA LEU A 38 5.04 -1.82 -4.36
C LEU A 38 6.15 -2.49 -5.18
N THR A 39 5.97 -3.75 -5.57
CA THR A 39 6.96 -4.52 -6.34
C THR A 39 6.78 -4.44 -7.85
N SER A 40 5.64 -3.96 -8.33
CA SER A 40 5.44 -3.70 -9.76
C SER A 40 6.06 -2.35 -10.16
N ALA A 41 6.66 -2.31 -11.35
CA ALA A 41 7.15 -1.09 -11.95
C ALA A 41 6.00 -0.07 -12.07
N PRO A 42 6.22 1.22 -11.77
CA PRO A 42 7.46 1.97 -11.99
C PRO A 42 8.33 2.23 -10.74
N THR A 43 7.94 1.71 -9.56
CA THR A 43 8.54 2.09 -8.25
C THR A 43 10.04 1.75 -8.11
N LEU A 44 10.58 0.88 -8.98
CA LEU A 44 11.98 0.43 -8.99
C LEU A 44 12.72 0.78 -10.29
N CYS A 45 12.23 1.74 -11.08
CA CYS A 45 12.96 2.25 -12.25
C CYS A 45 14.01 3.27 -11.82
N ALA A 46 15.20 3.24 -12.42
CA ALA A 46 16.16 4.32 -12.25
C ALA A 46 15.52 5.64 -12.71
N PRO A 47 15.64 6.73 -11.93
CA PRO A 47 15.04 8.00 -12.30
C PRO A 47 15.61 8.48 -13.64
N ASN A 48 14.74 8.68 -14.63
CA ASN A 48 15.11 9.32 -15.88
C ASN A 48 15.01 10.85 -15.70
N PHE A 49 16.16 11.52 -15.63
CA PHE A 49 16.21 12.97 -15.42
C PHE A 49 15.74 13.81 -16.62
N ALA A 50 15.48 13.18 -17.77
CA ALA A 50 14.83 13.83 -18.90
C ALA A 50 13.31 13.98 -18.71
N ASP A 51 12.70 13.21 -17.79
CA ASP A 51 11.27 13.22 -17.54
C ASP A 51 10.91 14.11 -16.34
N SER A 52 9.67 14.59 -16.29
CA SER A 52 9.15 15.33 -15.13
C SER A 52 8.83 14.39 -13.97
N PHE A 53 9.30 14.72 -12.77
CA PHE A 53 8.98 13.97 -11.56
C PHE A 53 7.62 14.38 -10.98
N GLN A 54 6.81 13.41 -10.57
CA GLN A 54 5.55 13.63 -9.86
C GLN A 54 5.65 13.04 -8.45
N VAL A 55 5.46 13.89 -7.43
CA VAL A 55 5.37 13.46 -6.04
C VAL A 55 3.89 13.34 -5.68
N ILE A 56 3.47 12.15 -5.27
CA ILE A 56 2.13 11.90 -4.74
C ILE A 56 2.26 11.81 -3.23
N THR A 57 1.67 12.77 -2.52
CA THR A 57 1.61 12.81 -1.06
C THR A 57 0.18 12.58 -0.60
N ASP A 58 -0.01 11.66 0.34
CA ASP A 58 -1.27 11.48 1.08
C ASP A 58 -0.95 11.78 2.55
N ALA A 59 -1.53 12.85 3.07
CA ALA A 59 -1.35 13.31 4.44
C ALA A 59 -2.73 13.39 5.11
N SER A 60 -2.87 12.76 6.28
CA SER A 60 -4.05 12.80 7.15
C SER A 60 -4.05 14.02 8.06
#